data_AF-A0A4R6TME0-F1
#
_entry.id   AF-A0A4R6TME0-F1
#
_cell.length_a   1.000
_cell.length_b   1.000
_cell.length_c   1.000
_cell.angle_alpha   90.00
_cell.angle_beta   90.00
_cell.angle_gamma   90.00
#
_symmetry.space_group_name_H-M   'P 1'
#
loop_
_entity.id
_entity.type
_entity.pdbx_description
1 polymer ?
#
loop_
_entity_poly.entity_id
_entity_poly.type
_entity_poly.pdbx_seq_one_letter_code
_entity_poly.pdbx_strand_id
1 'polypeptide(L)'
;MKAYNKIKFLVFFLLTSLLSLGIESTHAQNSEGTLMVDLKPFVSDIKLKKKVLKQLESGALEWGVSGNQFVTTLTNKRFINFDIPYMTRYGTSKEIKLKPGKYTITCVGFKYKGGLSIQKVLKKAAFFNIDELTFEVIEGKTTTLEILPKIEKNSSLVMKVFSPDLFVTVTEDNEVKAEQKLISIRHENSINWEDYNGPLKFEKEVE
;
A
#
# COMPACT_ATOMS: atom_id res chain seq x y z
N MET A 1 -18.23 53.26 -58.81
CA MET A 1 -17.32 52.13 -58.53
C MET A 1 -16.14 52.65 -57.71
N LYS A 2 -15.87 52.09 -56.50
CA LYS A 2 -14.79 52.40 -55.52
C LYS A 2 -15.23 52.78 -54.08
N ALA A 3 -16.34 52.23 -53.58
CA ALA A 3 -16.67 52.30 -52.14
C ALA A 3 -16.61 50.93 -51.42
N TYR A 4 -16.24 49.85 -52.11
CA TYR A 4 -16.41 48.47 -51.63
C TYR A 4 -15.16 47.83 -50.99
N ASN A 5 -14.04 48.55 -50.87
CA ASN A 5 -12.75 47.97 -50.44
C ASN A 5 -12.27 48.39 -49.04
N LYS A 6 -12.99 49.23 -48.30
CA LYS A 6 -12.54 49.66 -46.95
C LYS A 6 -13.11 48.85 -45.78
N ILE A 7 -14.12 48.00 -46.01
CA ILE A 7 -14.83 47.30 -44.93
C ILE A 7 -14.18 45.95 -44.56
N LYS A 8 -13.31 45.39 -45.41
CA LYS A 8 -12.66 44.10 -45.14
C LYS A 8 -11.47 44.16 -44.18
N PHE A 9 -10.92 45.34 -43.89
CA PHE A 9 -9.72 45.45 -43.06
C PHE A 9 -10.00 45.68 -41.57
N LEU A 10 -11.21 46.13 -41.21
CA LEU A 10 -11.56 46.43 -39.81
C LEU A 10 -12.14 45.22 -39.06
N VAL A 11 -12.73 44.26 -39.79
CA VAL A 11 -13.35 43.06 -39.17
C VAL A 11 -12.32 41.98 -38.82
N PHE A 12 -11.12 42.04 -39.41
CA PHE A 12 -10.09 41.03 -39.15
C PHE A 12 -9.25 41.31 -37.89
N PHE A 13 -9.24 42.56 -37.39
CA PHE A 13 -8.46 42.93 -36.19
C PHE A 13 -9.24 42.83 -34.87
N LEU A 14 -10.58 42.75 -34.93
CA LEU A 14 -11.42 42.62 -33.73
C LEU A 14 -11.68 41.17 -33.31
N LEU A 15 -11.37 40.19 -34.16
CA LEU A 15 -11.57 38.77 -33.84
C LEU A 15 -10.34 38.11 -33.17
N THR A 16 -9.17 38.76 -33.19
CA THR A 16 -7.94 38.22 -32.60
C THR A 16 -7.66 38.71 -31.17
N SER A 17 -8.40 39.70 -30.65
CA SER A 17 -8.23 40.18 -29.27
C SER A 17 -9.15 39.49 -28.25
N LEU A 18 -10.06 38.61 -28.70
CA LEU A 18 -11.01 37.90 -27.85
C LEU A 18 -10.63 36.44 -27.55
N LEU A 19 -9.49 35.96 -28.05
CA LEU A 19 -8.96 34.62 -27.79
C LEU A 19 -7.82 34.58 -26.75
N SER A 20 -7.61 35.67 -26.01
CA SER A 20 -6.54 35.78 -25.00
C SER A 20 -7.05 35.75 -23.55
N LEU A 21 -8.36 35.60 -23.34
CA LEU A 21 -8.96 35.53 -22.01
C LEU A 21 -9.28 34.07 -21.70
N GLY A 22 -8.51 33.48 -20.78
CA GLY A 22 -8.87 32.20 -20.17
C GLY A 22 -7.86 31.07 -20.35
N ILE A 23 -6.55 31.34 -20.34
CA ILE A 23 -5.66 30.37 -19.71
C ILE A 23 -5.74 30.70 -18.22
N GLU A 24 -6.83 30.28 -17.59
CA GLU A 24 -6.78 30.02 -16.16
C GLU A 24 -5.74 28.90 -16.04
N SER A 25 -4.52 29.29 -15.67
CA SER A 25 -3.60 28.37 -15.04
C SER A 25 -4.37 27.77 -13.88
N THR A 26 -5.01 26.62 -14.08
CA THR A 26 -5.26 25.68 -13.00
C THR A 26 -3.88 25.38 -12.44
N HIS A 27 -3.44 26.21 -11.51
CA HIS A 27 -2.64 25.76 -10.40
C HIS A 27 -3.49 24.68 -9.77
N ALA A 28 -3.36 23.45 -10.28
CA ALA A 28 -3.55 22.28 -9.47
C ALA A 28 -2.57 22.49 -8.32
N GLN A 29 -3.05 23.12 -7.24
CA GLN A 29 -2.43 22.94 -5.94
C GLN A 29 -2.35 21.43 -5.84
N ASN A 30 -1.13 20.90 -5.87
CA ASN A 30 -0.86 19.54 -5.47
C ASN A 30 -1.22 19.49 -3.99
N SER A 31 -2.51 19.39 -3.71
CA SER A 31 -3.01 19.15 -2.39
C SER A 31 -2.54 17.77 -2.01
N GLU A 32 -1.86 17.68 -0.88
CA GLU A 32 -1.31 16.45 -0.36
C GLU A 32 -1.83 16.27 1.07
N GLY A 33 -2.20 15.04 1.38
CA GLY A 33 -2.31 14.58 2.76
C GLY A 33 -1.03 13.85 3.17
N THR A 34 -0.93 13.54 4.46
CA THR A 34 0.18 12.74 4.99
C THR A 34 -0.35 11.36 5.36
N LEU A 35 0.33 10.32 4.88
CA LEU A 35 0.16 8.97 5.39
C LEU A 35 1.31 8.66 6.34
N MET A 36 0.99 8.41 7.61
CA MET A 36 1.93 7.85 8.58
C MET A 36 1.70 6.35 8.71
N VAL A 37 2.72 5.56 8.43
CA VAL A 37 2.75 4.13 8.79
C VAL A 37 3.48 4.02 10.11
N ASP A 38 2.74 3.85 11.20
CA ASP A 38 3.28 3.72 12.55
C ASP A 38 3.31 2.24 12.96
N LEU A 39 4.50 1.63 12.88
CA LEU A 39 4.69 0.23 13.22
C LEU A 39 5.12 0.10 14.68
N LYS A 40 4.19 -0.32 15.53
CA LYS A 40 4.44 -0.49 16.97
C LYS A 40 5.49 -1.57 17.23
N PRO A 41 6.12 -1.58 18.43
CA PRO A 41 6.94 -2.71 18.85
C PRO A 41 6.13 -4.01 18.79
N PHE A 42 6.78 -5.12 18.40
CA PHE A 42 6.07 -6.39 18.37
C PHE A 42 5.71 -6.85 19.79
N VAL A 43 4.57 -7.51 19.90
CA VAL A 43 4.14 -8.20 21.11
C VAL A 43 4.17 -9.71 20.87
N SER A 44 4.39 -10.50 21.91
CA SER A 44 4.46 -11.96 21.80
C SER A 44 3.73 -12.60 22.96
N ASP A 45 2.70 -13.39 22.66
CA ASP A 45 1.95 -14.15 23.67
C ASP A 45 2.73 -15.36 24.17
N ILE A 46 3.80 -15.74 23.46
CA ILE A 46 4.67 -16.84 23.83
C ILE A 46 6.04 -16.35 24.31
N LYS A 47 6.64 -17.11 25.23
CA LYS A 47 8.04 -16.89 25.62
C LYS A 47 8.96 -17.25 24.45
N LEU A 48 9.62 -16.24 23.89
CA LEU A 48 10.57 -16.40 22.80
C LEU A 48 11.97 -16.72 23.34
N LYS A 49 12.72 -17.54 22.60
CA LYS A 49 14.15 -17.74 22.89
C LYS A 49 14.91 -16.46 22.55
N LYS A 50 15.96 -16.12 23.32
CA LYS A 50 16.79 -14.92 23.12
C LYS A 50 17.28 -14.73 21.68
N LYS A 51 17.65 -15.82 20.99
CA LYS A 51 18.07 -15.77 19.57
C LYS A 51 16.93 -15.34 18.64
N VAL A 52 15.70 -15.80 18.90
CA VAL A 52 14.51 -15.44 18.12
C VAL A 52 14.13 -13.99 18.39
N LEU A 53 14.18 -13.56 19.66
CA LEU A 53 13.94 -12.17 20.03
C LEU A 53 14.87 -11.21 19.27
N LYS A 54 16.18 -11.47 19.32
CA LYS A 54 17.19 -10.68 18.58
C LYS A 54 16.94 -10.63 17.07
N GLN A 55 16.45 -11.73 16.49
CA GLN A 55 16.11 -11.76 15.07
C GLN A 55 14.88 -10.88 14.79
N LEU A 56 13.85 -10.95 15.62
CA LEU A 56 12.63 -10.17 15.48
C LEU A 56 12.84 -8.68 15.76
N GLU A 57 13.75 -8.29 16.65
CA GLU A 57 14.15 -6.89 16.89
C GLU A 57 14.66 -6.20 15.62
N SER A 58 15.28 -6.96 14.70
CA SER A 58 15.70 -6.47 13.39
C SER A 58 14.59 -6.50 12.32
N GLY A 59 13.42 -7.01 12.68
CA GLY A 59 12.25 -7.16 11.83
C GLY A 59 11.67 -5.82 11.37
N ALA A 60 11.00 -5.87 10.24
CA ALA A 60 10.38 -4.72 9.61
C ALA A 60 9.17 -5.14 8.78
N LEU A 61 8.29 -4.18 8.53
CA LEU A 61 7.21 -4.28 7.56
C LEU A 61 7.69 -3.70 6.23
N GLU A 62 7.62 -4.49 5.16
CA GLU A 62 7.81 -4.00 3.79
C GLU A 62 6.47 -3.57 3.21
N TRP A 63 6.44 -2.38 2.60
CA TRP A 63 5.20 -1.83 2.03
C TRP A 63 5.46 -0.82 0.89
N GLY A 64 4.41 -0.51 0.15
CA GLY A 64 4.40 0.46 -0.93
C GLY A 64 3.00 0.99 -1.21
N VAL A 65 2.93 2.09 -1.97
CA VAL A 65 1.66 2.68 -2.42
C VAL A 65 1.78 2.98 -3.91
N SER A 66 0.77 2.57 -4.69
CA SER A 66 0.65 2.89 -6.11
C SER A 66 -0.82 3.08 -6.46
N GLY A 67 -1.13 4.18 -7.16
CA GLY A 67 -2.52 4.63 -7.31
C GLY A 67 -3.19 4.78 -5.94
N ASN A 68 -4.34 4.14 -5.76
CA ASN A 68 -5.10 4.13 -4.50
C ASN A 68 -4.91 2.84 -3.70
N GLN A 69 -3.84 2.09 -3.95
CA GLN A 69 -3.59 0.81 -3.28
C GLN A 69 -2.35 0.90 -2.39
N PHE A 70 -2.53 0.60 -1.11
CA PHE A 70 -1.46 0.31 -0.16
C PHE A 70 -1.24 -1.20 -0.13
N VAL A 71 -0.01 -1.64 -0.40
CA VAL A 71 0.35 -3.06 -0.37
C VAL A 71 1.43 -3.29 0.68
N THR A 72 1.21 -4.28 1.54
CA THR A 72 2.23 -4.81 2.45
C THR A 72 2.39 -6.30 2.28
N THR A 73 3.53 -6.84 2.71
CA THR A 73 3.84 -8.26 2.50
C THR A 73 4.56 -8.91 3.67
N LEU A 74 4.21 -10.17 3.90
CA LEU A 74 4.96 -11.14 4.71
C LEU A 74 5.68 -12.18 3.83
N THR A 75 5.50 -12.09 2.51
CA THR A 75 6.24 -12.83 1.50
C THR A 75 7.44 -11.99 1.06
N ASN A 76 8.50 -12.60 0.54
CA ASN A 76 9.60 -11.83 -0.02
C ASN A 76 9.12 -10.98 -1.22
N LYS A 77 9.30 -9.66 -1.15
CA LYS A 77 8.80 -8.71 -2.16
C LYS A 77 9.26 -8.98 -3.59
N ARG A 78 10.37 -9.69 -3.81
CA ARG A 78 10.85 -10.07 -5.15
C ARG A 78 9.88 -10.93 -5.95
N PHE A 79 8.89 -11.52 -5.28
CA PHE A 79 7.85 -12.35 -5.93
C PHE A 79 6.56 -11.57 -6.19
N ILE A 80 6.51 -10.30 -5.80
CA ILE A 80 5.33 -9.45 -5.89
C ILE A 80 5.59 -8.43 -6.99
N ASN A 81 4.69 -8.37 -7.96
CA ASN A 81 4.72 -7.40 -9.04
C ASN A 81 4.09 -6.09 -8.57
N PHE A 82 4.73 -5.44 -7.62
CA PHE A 82 4.32 -4.15 -7.05
C PHE A 82 5.56 -3.42 -6.53
N ASP A 83 5.58 -2.09 -6.64
CA ASP A 83 6.68 -1.31 -6.07
C ASP A 83 6.53 -1.24 -4.55
N ILE A 84 7.46 -1.88 -3.83
CA ILE A 84 7.52 -1.96 -2.36
C ILE A 84 8.85 -1.34 -1.90
N PRO A 85 8.98 0.00 -2.01
CA PRO A 85 10.24 0.68 -1.74
C PRO A 85 10.46 0.93 -0.26
N TYR A 86 9.40 0.88 0.56
CA TYR A 86 9.46 1.26 1.97
C TYR A 86 9.63 0.05 2.89
N MET A 87 10.38 0.27 3.95
CA MET A 87 10.59 -0.67 5.04
C MET A 87 10.54 0.10 6.36
N THR A 88 9.56 -0.21 7.21
CA THR A 88 9.40 0.39 8.55
C THR A 88 9.77 -0.65 9.60
N ARG A 89 10.68 -0.34 10.52
CA ARG A 89 11.12 -1.27 11.58
C ARG A 89 10.13 -1.30 12.74
N TYR A 90 10.10 -2.39 13.50
CA TYR A 90 9.25 -2.44 14.69
C TYR A 90 9.62 -1.33 15.68
N GLY A 91 8.61 -0.63 16.20
CA GLY A 91 8.77 0.51 17.08
C GLY A 91 9.12 1.82 16.38
N THR A 92 8.95 1.91 15.06
CA THR A 92 9.25 3.12 14.28
C THR A 92 8.09 3.50 13.39
N SER A 93 8.04 4.76 12.99
CA SER A 93 7.08 5.28 12.01
C SER A 93 7.76 5.74 10.73
N LYS A 94 7.00 5.77 9.63
CA LYS A 94 7.41 6.35 8.37
C LYS A 94 6.27 7.18 7.78
N GLU A 95 6.58 8.41 7.42
CA GLU A 95 5.64 9.31 6.76
C GLU A 95 5.94 9.43 5.26
N ILE A 96 4.88 9.51 4.46
CA ILE A 96 4.91 9.87 3.04
C ILE A 96 3.79 10.85 2.73
N LYS A 97 3.97 11.65 1.67
CA LYS A 97 2.93 12.49 1.10
C LYS A 97 2.15 11.71 0.05
N LEU A 98 0.83 11.82 0.07
CA LEU A 98 -0.07 11.17 -0.87
C LEU A 98 -1.13 12.16 -1.34
N LYS A 99 -1.67 11.91 -2.53
CA LYS A 99 -2.85 12.65 -2.99
C LYS A 99 -4.04 12.32 -2.09
N PRO A 100 -4.90 13.30 -1.77
CA PRO A 100 -6.15 13.04 -1.10
C PRO A 100 -6.99 12.02 -1.85
N GLY A 101 -7.67 11.15 -1.12
CA GLY A 101 -8.50 10.11 -1.71
C GLY A 101 -8.67 8.89 -0.83
N LYS A 102 -9.50 7.97 -1.31
CA LYS A 102 -9.80 6.69 -0.67
C LYS A 102 -8.82 5.62 -1.14
N TYR A 103 -8.15 4.98 -0.19
CA TYR A 103 -7.15 3.94 -0.42
C TYR A 103 -7.59 2.61 0.17
N THR A 104 -7.16 1.50 -0.44
CA THR A 104 -7.37 0.15 0.09
C THR A 104 -6.06 -0.50 0.52
N ILE A 105 -6.12 -1.32 1.57
CA ILE A 105 -4.99 -2.10 2.09
C ILE A 105 -5.09 -3.52 1.55
N THR A 106 -4.03 -3.97 0.91
CA THR A 106 -3.83 -5.36 0.51
C THR A 106 -2.64 -5.95 1.27
N CYS A 107 -2.81 -7.16 1.80
CA CYS A 107 -1.72 -7.91 2.43
C CYS A 107 -1.40 -9.17 1.62
N VAL A 108 -0.14 -9.31 1.20
CA VAL A 108 0.38 -10.58 0.67
C VAL A 108 0.91 -11.40 1.84
N GLY A 109 0.04 -12.25 2.38
CA GLY A 109 0.30 -13.07 3.56
C GLY A 109 1.19 -14.27 3.27
N PHE A 110 1.81 -14.79 4.33
CA PHE A 110 2.66 -15.98 4.27
C PHE A 110 2.54 -16.80 5.55
N LYS A 111 2.13 -18.06 5.43
CA LYS A 111 2.12 -19.00 6.55
C LYS A 111 2.87 -20.27 6.15
N TYR A 112 4.09 -20.42 6.65
CA TYR A 112 4.98 -21.50 6.23
C TYR A 112 4.36 -22.89 6.44
N LYS A 113 4.20 -23.64 5.34
CA LYS A 113 3.69 -25.02 5.32
C LYS A 113 4.70 -26.03 4.75
N GLY A 114 5.99 -25.67 4.68
CA GLY A 114 7.02 -26.50 4.07
C GLY A 114 7.05 -26.46 2.54
N GLY A 115 8.04 -27.11 1.94
CA GLY A 115 8.20 -27.23 0.49
C GLY A 115 9.64 -27.55 0.09
N LEU A 116 9.80 -28.23 -1.05
CA LEU A 116 11.12 -28.66 -1.57
C LEU A 116 11.75 -27.63 -2.54
N SER A 117 10.99 -26.60 -2.92
CA SER A 117 11.45 -25.49 -3.76
C SER A 117 10.69 -24.22 -3.40
N ILE A 118 11.24 -23.06 -3.77
CA ILE A 118 10.60 -21.76 -3.54
C ILE A 118 9.20 -21.72 -4.15
N GLN A 119 9.02 -22.19 -5.38
CA GLN A 119 7.73 -22.20 -6.06
C GLN A 119 6.72 -23.09 -5.30
N LYS A 120 7.15 -24.27 -4.82
CA LYS A 120 6.30 -25.15 -4.00
C LYS A 120 5.95 -24.52 -2.65
N VAL A 121 6.89 -23.79 -2.03
CA VAL A 121 6.64 -23.05 -0.78
C VAL A 121 5.61 -21.94 -1.03
N LEU A 122 5.79 -21.10 -2.05
CA LEU A 122 4.84 -20.02 -2.39
C LEU A 122 3.43 -20.57 -2.62
N LYS A 123 3.29 -21.60 -3.47
CA LYS A 123 1.99 -22.24 -3.73
C LYS A 123 1.27 -22.70 -2.46
N LYS A 124 2.00 -23.28 -1.51
CA LYS A 124 1.42 -23.83 -0.27
C LYS A 124 1.21 -22.80 0.84
N ALA A 125 2.07 -21.79 0.90
CA ALA A 125 2.20 -20.92 2.08
C ALA A 125 1.70 -19.49 1.85
N ALA A 126 1.82 -18.95 0.63
CA ALA A 126 1.46 -17.58 0.31
C ALA A 126 -0.02 -17.44 -0.11
N PHE A 127 -0.57 -16.25 0.09
CA PHE A 127 -1.94 -15.89 -0.28
C PHE A 127 -2.09 -14.37 -0.37
N PHE A 128 -3.20 -13.95 -0.97
CA PHE A 128 -3.58 -12.55 -1.12
C PHE A 128 -4.84 -12.26 -0.33
N ASN A 129 -4.75 -11.25 0.53
CA ASN A 129 -5.87 -10.61 1.21
C ASN A 129 -6.07 -9.24 0.57
N ILE A 130 -7.03 -9.16 -0.36
CA ILE A 130 -7.22 -8.02 -1.26
C ILE A 130 -8.22 -7.07 -0.62
N ASP A 131 -7.89 -5.77 -0.62
CA ASP A 131 -8.78 -4.68 -0.18
C ASP A 131 -9.39 -4.90 1.23
N GLU A 132 -8.59 -5.44 2.14
CA GLU A 132 -9.01 -5.78 3.50
C GLU A 132 -9.53 -4.60 4.28
N LEU A 133 -8.91 -3.44 4.13
CA LEU A 133 -9.27 -2.26 4.89
C LEU A 133 -9.24 -1.06 3.97
N THR A 134 -10.18 -0.14 4.15
CA THR A 134 -10.17 1.14 3.45
C THR A 134 -9.84 2.25 4.43
N PHE A 135 -9.03 3.21 3.99
CA PHE A 135 -8.78 4.47 4.69
C PHE A 135 -8.85 5.64 3.71
N GLU A 136 -8.97 6.85 4.25
CA GLU A 136 -8.98 8.07 3.47
C GLU A 136 -7.77 8.92 3.84
N VAL A 137 -7.08 9.44 2.83
CA VAL A 137 -6.08 10.49 2.99
C VAL A 137 -6.78 11.81 2.72
N ILE A 138 -6.76 12.70 3.72
CA ILE A 138 -7.38 14.02 3.62
C ILE A 138 -6.31 15.09 3.42
N GLU A 139 -6.60 16.08 2.58
CA GLU A 139 -5.73 17.22 2.34
C GLU A 139 -5.36 17.93 3.65
N GLY A 140 -4.06 18.21 3.83
CA GLY A 140 -3.55 18.94 4.98
C GLY A 140 -3.59 18.18 6.31
N LYS A 141 -4.13 16.96 6.35
CA LYS A 141 -4.22 16.12 7.55
C LYS A 141 -3.21 14.97 7.53
N THR A 142 -3.07 14.32 8.68
CA THR A 142 -2.33 13.07 8.82
C THR A 142 -3.28 11.92 9.09
N THR A 143 -3.34 11.00 8.13
CA THR A 143 -3.95 9.68 8.31
C THR A 143 -2.85 8.72 8.77
N THR A 144 -3.11 7.99 9.85
CA THR A 144 -2.17 7.04 10.43
C THR A 144 -2.69 5.63 10.29
N LEU A 145 -1.85 4.75 9.75
CA LEU A 145 -2.00 3.31 9.86
C LEU A 145 -1.16 2.85 11.05
N GLU A 146 -1.81 2.67 12.19
CA GLU A 146 -1.18 2.07 13.36
C GLU A 146 -1.18 0.56 13.18
N ILE A 147 0.02 -0.04 13.11
CA ILE A 147 0.19 -1.46 12.85
C ILE A 147 0.81 -2.11 14.08
N LEU A 148 0.10 -3.06 14.69
CA LEU A 148 0.57 -3.86 15.81
C LEU A 148 0.95 -5.27 15.31
N PRO A 149 2.26 -5.61 15.30
CA PRO A 149 2.70 -6.95 14.99
C PRO A 149 2.61 -7.84 16.24
N LYS A 150 1.83 -8.91 16.16
CA LYS A 150 1.66 -9.90 17.22
C LYS A 150 2.30 -11.23 16.81
N ILE A 151 3.35 -11.64 17.51
CA ILE A 151 4.07 -12.87 17.20
C ILE A 151 3.29 -14.08 17.70
N GLU A 152 2.76 -14.84 16.75
CA GLU A 152 2.16 -16.14 17.03
C GLU A 152 3.16 -17.30 16.84
N LYS A 153 2.89 -18.39 17.54
CA LYS A 153 3.65 -19.63 17.38
C LYS A 153 3.16 -20.38 16.14
N ASN A 154 3.78 -20.14 15.00
CA ASN A 154 3.57 -20.96 13.81
C ASN A 154 4.58 -22.12 13.77
N SER A 155 4.16 -23.31 14.24
CA SER A 155 4.96 -24.53 14.12
C SER A 155 4.66 -25.26 12.82
N SER A 156 5.65 -25.38 11.93
CA SER A 156 5.67 -26.47 10.95
C SER A 156 6.45 -27.66 11.52
N LEU A 157 6.20 -28.86 10.99
CA LEU A 157 6.79 -30.12 11.47
C LEU A 157 8.33 -30.13 11.50
N VAL A 158 8.99 -29.24 10.74
CA VAL A 158 10.45 -29.26 10.51
C VAL A 158 11.14 -27.94 10.92
N MET A 159 10.43 -26.80 10.95
CA MET A 159 11.02 -25.49 11.26
C MET A 159 10.04 -24.58 12.01
N LYS A 160 10.54 -23.90 13.04
CA LYS A 160 9.80 -22.84 13.75
C LYS A 160 9.99 -21.54 12.99
N VAL A 161 8.96 -21.10 12.28
CA VAL A 161 8.92 -19.81 11.61
C VAL A 161 8.05 -18.89 12.46
N PHE A 162 8.61 -17.75 12.86
CA PHE A 162 7.88 -16.73 13.62
C PHE A 162 7.47 -15.64 12.63
N SER A 163 6.18 -15.58 12.33
CA SER A 163 5.58 -14.54 11.50
C SER A 163 4.62 -13.75 12.37
N PRO A 164 4.60 -12.42 12.26
CA PRO A 164 3.61 -11.63 12.96
C PRO A 164 2.24 -11.79 12.31
N ASP A 165 1.22 -11.72 13.16
CA ASP A 165 -0.11 -11.28 12.80
C ASP A 165 -0.13 -9.74 12.83
N LEU A 166 -0.68 -9.12 11.79
CA LEU A 166 -0.69 -7.67 11.61
C LEU A 166 -2.09 -7.13 11.87
N PHE A 167 -2.24 -6.47 13.02
CA PHE A 167 -3.44 -5.74 13.37
C PHE A 167 -3.28 -4.29 12.95
N VAL A 168 -4.23 -3.77 12.17
CA VAL A 168 -4.20 -2.40 11.66
C VAL A 168 -5.36 -1.61 12.22
N THR A 169 -5.06 -0.44 12.77
CA THR A 169 -6.05 0.57 13.16
C THR A 169 -5.81 1.81 12.31
N VAL A 170 -6.88 2.39 11.77
CA VAL A 170 -6.80 3.67 11.03
C VAL A 170 -7.18 4.78 11.98
N THR A 171 -6.30 5.77 12.13
CA THR A 171 -6.60 7.00 12.86
C THR A 171 -6.39 8.22 11.99
N GLU A 172 -7.09 9.30 12.28
CA GLU A 172 -6.89 10.61 11.66
C GLU A 172 -6.84 11.63 12.80
N ASP A 173 -5.77 12.42 12.87
CA ASP A 173 -5.55 13.38 13.95
C ASP A 173 -5.71 12.76 15.37
N ASN A 174 -5.33 11.49 15.51
CA ASN A 174 -5.47 10.62 16.70
C ASN A 174 -6.89 10.14 17.05
N GLU A 175 -7.87 10.39 16.18
CA GLU A 175 -9.20 9.79 16.30
C GLU A 175 -9.28 8.48 15.53
N VAL A 176 -9.75 7.41 16.18
CA VAL A 176 -9.95 6.10 15.53
C VAL A 176 -11.10 6.21 14.52
N LYS A 177 -10.81 5.92 13.24
CA LYS A 177 -11.78 5.96 12.13
C LYS A 177 -12.29 4.58 11.71
N ALA A 178 -11.53 3.53 12.03
CA ALA A 178 -11.95 2.14 11.79
C ALA A 178 -11.53 1.25 12.96
N GLU A 179 -12.35 0.23 13.24
CA GLU A 179 -11.99 -0.82 14.18
C GLU A 179 -10.70 -1.53 13.77
N GLN A 180 -9.97 -2.03 14.76
CA GLN A 180 -8.75 -2.77 14.52
C GLN A 180 -9.04 -4.02 13.69
N LYS A 181 -8.38 -4.15 12.53
CA LYS A 181 -8.54 -5.29 11.62
C LYS A 181 -7.26 -6.10 11.50
N LEU A 182 -7.39 -7.42 11.62
CA LEU A 182 -6.29 -8.36 11.35
C LEU A 182 -6.20 -8.64 9.84
N ILE A 183 -5.12 -8.19 9.18
CA ILE A 183 -5.00 -8.23 7.71
C ILE A 183 -4.12 -9.36 7.17
N SER A 184 -3.34 -10.03 8.03
CA SER A 184 -2.27 -10.95 7.58
C SER A 184 -2.58 -12.44 7.71
N ILE A 185 -3.75 -12.81 8.24
CA ILE A 185 -4.17 -14.20 8.36
C ILE A 185 -5.00 -14.61 7.17
N ARG A 186 -4.96 -15.90 6.85
CA ARG A 186 -5.82 -16.48 5.84
C ARG A 186 -7.24 -16.63 6.39
N HIS A 187 -8.23 -16.19 5.62
CA HIS A 187 -9.67 -16.35 5.87
C HIS A 187 -10.39 -16.78 4.58
N GLU A 188 -11.72 -16.83 4.60
CA GLU A 188 -12.56 -17.36 3.51
C GLU A 188 -12.38 -16.61 2.18
N ASN A 189 -12.20 -15.29 2.22
CA ASN A 189 -11.98 -14.45 1.03
C ASN A 189 -10.51 -14.38 0.58
N SER A 190 -9.57 -15.04 1.28
CA SER A 190 -8.18 -15.05 0.88
C SER A 190 -7.97 -15.86 -0.39
N ILE A 191 -7.26 -15.31 -1.36
CA ILE A 191 -6.97 -15.98 -2.63
C ILE A 191 -5.64 -16.74 -2.50
N ASN A 192 -5.63 -18.04 -2.81
CA ASN A 192 -4.38 -18.80 -2.81
C ASN A 192 -3.39 -18.22 -3.82
N TRP A 193 -2.10 -18.41 -3.54
CA TRP A 193 -1.05 -17.99 -4.47
C TRP A 193 -1.26 -18.53 -5.89
N GLU A 194 -1.71 -19.77 -6.03
CA GLU A 194 -1.93 -20.39 -7.36
C GLU A 194 -3.18 -19.90 -8.07
N ASP A 195 -4.22 -19.54 -7.33
CA ASP A 195 -5.51 -19.11 -7.85
C ASP A 195 -5.56 -17.61 -8.19
N TYR A 196 -4.61 -16.82 -7.66
CA TYR A 196 -4.53 -15.39 -7.94
C TYR A 196 -3.97 -15.13 -9.35
N ASN A 197 -4.78 -14.42 -10.15
CA ASN A 197 -4.49 -13.99 -11.52
C ASN A 197 -4.46 -12.45 -11.65
N GLY A 198 -4.35 -11.72 -10.54
CA GLY A 198 -4.30 -10.25 -10.55
C GLY A 198 -2.89 -9.69 -10.70
N PRO A 199 -2.75 -8.36 -10.77
CA PRO A 199 -1.52 -7.69 -11.17
C PRO A 199 -0.38 -7.78 -10.15
N LEU A 200 -0.67 -8.12 -8.89
CA LEU A 200 0.34 -8.22 -7.82
C LEU A 200 1.25 -9.43 -7.92
N LYS A 201 0.94 -10.37 -8.82
CA LYS A 201 1.75 -11.55 -9.08
C LYS A 201 2.31 -11.42 -10.48
N PHE A 202 3.60 -11.68 -10.63
CA PHE A 202 4.19 -11.75 -11.97
C PHE A 202 3.42 -12.79 -12.79
N GLU A 203 2.86 -12.34 -13.92
CA GLU A 203 2.42 -13.26 -14.96
C GLU A 203 3.63 -14.12 -15.32
N LYS A 204 3.44 -15.44 -15.38
CA LYS A 204 4.54 -16.35 -15.69
C LYS A 204 5.19 -15.94 -17.00
N GLU A 205 6.49 -15.69 -16.96
CA GLU A 205 7.54 -16.03 -17.94
C GLU A 205 8.87 -15.62 -17.28
N VAL A 206 9.91 -16.44 -17.18
CA VAL A 206 10.58 -17.25 -18.21
C VAL A 206 11.08 -18.57 -17.57
N GLU A 207 11.09 -19.64 -18.36
CA GLU A 207 11.81 -20.89 -18.05
C GLU A 207 13.29 -20.69 -17.70
#